data_AF-A0A382CPC7-F1
#
_entry.id   AF-A0A382CPC7-F1
#
_cell.length_a   1.000
_cell.length_b   1.000
_cell.length_c   1.000
_cell.angle_alpha   90.00
_cell.angle_beta   90.00
_cell.angle_gamma   90.00
#
_symmetry.space_group_name_H-M   'P 1'
#
loop_
_entity.id
_entity.type
_entity.pdbx_description
1 polymer ?
#
loop_
_entity_poly.entity_id
_entity_poly.type
_entity_poly.pdbx_seq_one_letter_code
_entity_poly.pdbx_strand_id
1 'polypeptide(L)'
;RGNEYARYQERLDIMRRTLFKNEEIFDGQQVEGYVVFPTLHHLVSDVKLVIHDAVLRFDYRNEPVETVQIQCHFEREVGKIYRDGRLDLDKAG
;
A
#
# COMPACT_ATOMS: atom_id res chain seq x y z
N ARG A 1 -17.08 -4.43 27.71
CA ARG A 1 -17.33 -4.60 26.26
C ARG A 1 -17.71 -3.22 25.71
N GLY A 2 -16.81 -2.57 24.97
CA GLY A 2 -16.98 -1.15 24.56
C GLY A 2 -15.73 -0.51 23.95
N ASN A 3 -14.55 -1.09 24.18
CA ASN A 3 -13.26 -0.57 23.69
C ASN A 3 -12.85 -1.14 22.31
N GLU A 4 -13.33 -2.33 21.94
CA GLU A 4 -12.96 -2.95 20.64
C GLU A 4 -13.60 -2.27 19.44
N TYR A 5 -14.86 -1.85 19.57
CA TYR A 5 -15.56 -1.14 18.50
C TYR A 5 -14.96 0.25 18.26
N ALA A 6 -14.53 0.94 19.34
CA ALA A 6 -13.82 2.21 19.25
C ALA A 6 -12.45 2.05 18.57
N ARG A 7 -11.65 1.07 18.96
CA ARG A 7 -10.36 0.75 18.31
C ARG A 7 -10.51 0.35 16.83
N TYR A 8 -11.58 -0.36 16.51
CA TYR A 8 -11.91 -0.72 15.13
C TYR A 8 -12.27 0.50 14.28
N GLN A 9 -13.09 1.41 14.82
CA GLN A 9 -13.41 2.68 14.17
C GLN A 9 -12.17 3.57 13.99
N GLU A 10 -11.31 3.65 15.00
CA GLU A 10 -10.06 4.44 14.92
C GLU A 10 -9.12 3.93 13.82
N ARG A 11 -8.96 2.60 13.70
CA ARG A 11 -8.20 1.98 12.60
C ARG A 11 -8.84 2.17 11.24
N LEU A 12 -10.17 2.09 11.15
CA LEU A 12 -10.90 2.37 9.92
C LEU A 12 -10.79 3.84 9.50
N ASP A 13 -10.77 4.77 10.45
CA ASP A 13 -10.66 6.20 10.16
C ASP A 13 -9.25 6.55 9.69
N ILE A 14 -8.21 5.94 10.28
CA ILE A 14 -6.84 6.00 9.76
C ILE A 14 -6.78 5.42 8.33
N MET A 15 -7.31 4.21 8.11
CA MET A 15 -7.35 3.60 6.77
C MET A 15 -8.05 4.49 5.74
N ARG A 16 -9.18 5.11 6.11
CA ARG A 16 -9.96 5.98 5.21
C ARG A 16 -9.23 7.28 4.88
N ARG A 17 -8.44 7.81 5.81
CA ARG A 17 -7.60 9.00 5.60
C ARG A 17 -6.34 8.69 4.79
N THR A 18 -5.87 7.44 4.80
CA THR A 18 -4.71 6.95 4.01
C THR A 18 -5.11 6.15 2.76
N LEU A 19 -6.39 6.10 2.42
CA LEU A 19 -6.84 5.55 1.14
C LEU A 19 -6.17 6.38 0.04
N PHE A 20 -5.45 5.70 -0.85
CA PHE A 20 -4.79 6.35 -1.97
C PHE A 20 -5.76 7.28 -2.71
N LYS A 21 -5.52 8.57 -2.58
CA LYS A 21 -6.04 9.59 -3.48
C LYS A 21 -4.96 9.82 -4.52
N ASN A 22 -5.35 10.03 -5.77
CA ASN A 22 -4.43 10.34 -6.85
C ASN A 22 -3.93 11.80 -6.73
N GLU A 23 -3.29 12.09 -5.60
CA GLU A 23 -2.79 13.38 -5.13
C GLU A 23 -1.33 13.19 -4.69
N GLU A 24 -0.62 14.28 -4.43
CA GLU A 24 0.72 14.22 -3.84
C GLU A 24 0.70 13.45 -2.51
N ILE A 25 1.55 12.43 -2.42
CA ILE A 25 1.61 11.52 -1.26
C ILE A 25 2.44 12.14 -0.13
N PHE A 26 3.36 13.06 -0.46
CA PHE A 26 4.27 13.71 0.48
C PHE A 26 4.23 15.24 0.29
N ASP A 27 3.96 15.97 1.36
CA ASP A 27 3.92 17.43 1.40
C ASP A 27 5.27 18.07 1.82
N GLY A 28 6.31 17.23 1.96
CA GLY A 28 7.64 17.65 2.43
C GLY A 28 7.76 17.90 3.94
N GLN A 29 6.68 17.80 4.72
CA GLN A 29 6.72 17.95 6.18
C GLN A 29 6.87 16.59 6.90
N GLN A 30 6.45 15.51 6.23
CA GLN A 30 6.55 14.15 6.76
C GLN A 30 7.81 13.44 6.27
N VAL A 31 8.52 12.79 7.20
CA VAL A 31 9.74 12.02 6.90
C VAL A 31 9.41 10.60 6.41
N GLU A 32 8.24 10.09 6.77
CA GLU A 32 7.75 8.76 6.38
C GLU A 32 6.22 8.76 6.24
N GLY A 33 5.69 7.80 5.48
CA GLY A 33 4.26 7.67 5.23
C GLY A 33 3.88 6.29 4.72
N TYR A 34 2.62 5.91 4.90
CA TYR A 34 2.06 4.64 4.42
C TYR A 34 1.08 4.89 3.28
N VAL A 35 1.25 4.18 2.17
CA VAL A 35 0.24 4.11 1.10
C VAL A 35 -0.59 2.86 1.31
N VAL A 36 -1.88 3.03 1.61
CA VAL A 36 -2.79 1.91 1.86
C VAL A 36 -3.69 1.67 0.65
N PHE A 37 -3.59 0.47 0.09
CA PHE A 37 -4.45 0.01 -1.00
C PHE A 37 -5.70 -0.67 -0.45
N PRO A 38 -6.83 -0.62 -1.17
CA PRO A 38 -7.98 -1.48 -0.88
C PRO A 38 -7.58 -2.95 -0.84
N THR A 39 -8.32 -3.74 -0.06
CA THR A 39 -8.09 -5.19 0.00
C THR A 39 -8.18 -5.81 -1.39
N LEU A 40 -7.08 -6.42 -1.82
CA LEU A 40 -7.02 -7.14 -3.10
C LEU A 40 -7.76 -8.47 -2.99
N HIS A 41 -8.22 -8.96 -4.14
CA HIS A 41 -8.87 -10.27 -4.20
C HIS A 41 -7.95 -11.37 -3.62
N HIS A 42 -8.54 -12.35 -2.93
CA HIS A 42 -7.79 -13.35 -2.17
C HIS A 42 -6.90 -14.25 -3.05
N LEU A 43 -7.18 -14.35 -4.35
CA LEU A 43 -6.38 -15.07 -5.34
C LEU A 43 -5.32 -14.23 -6.05
N VAL A 44 -5.15 -12.95 -5.71
CA VAL A 44 -4.05 -12.14 -6.27
C VAL A 44 -2.74 -12.58 -5.62
N SER A 45 -1.87 -13.19 -6.41
CA SER A 45 -0.53 -13.63 -6.01
C SER A 45 0.56 -12.63 -6.37
N ASP A 46 0.31 -11.73 -7.31
CA ASP A 46 1.30 -10.82 -7.87
C ASP A 46 0.74 -9.40 -7.93
N VAL A 47 1.54 -8.43 -7.48
CA VAL A 47 1.22 -7.01 -7.56
C VAL A 47 2.47 -6.24 -7.97
N LYS A 48 2.35 -5.44 -9.04
CA LYS A 48 3.33 -4.44 -9.43
C LYS A 48 2.83 -3.04 -9.08
N LEU A 49 3.51 -2.40 -8.12
CA LEU A 49 3.31 -1.00 -7.79
C LEU A 49 4.29 -0.16 -8.62
N VAL A 50 3.77 0.80 -9.36
CA VAL A 50 4.56 1.74 -10.14
C VAL A 50 4.27 3.14 -9.64
N ILE A 51 5.29 3.79 -9.07
CA ILE A 51 5.25 5.21 -8.70
C ILE A 51 5.83 5.97 -9.88
N HIS A 52 4.98 6.76 -10.52
CA HIS A 52 5.38 7.67 -11.60
C HIS A 52 5.88 8.98 -11.01
N ASP A 53 6.86 9.59 -11.69
CA ASP A 53 7.32 10.96 -11.41
C ASP A 53 7.73 11.21 -9.96
N ALA A 54 8.38 10.23 -9.32
CA ALA A 54 8.91 10.39 -7.98
C ALA A 54 10.04 11.43 -7.98
N VAL A 55 9.81 12.57 -7.36
CA VAL A 55 10.78 13.67 -7.29
C VAL A 55 11.85 13.36 -6.24
N LEU A 56 13.12 13.32 -6.65
CA LEU A 56 14.25 13.09 -5.74
C LEU A 56 14.91 14.39 -5.28
N ARG A 57 14.79 15.46 -6.08
CA ARG A 57 15.46 16.74 -5.81
C ARG A 57 14.68 17.92 -6.38
N PHE A 58 14.68 18.99 -5.61
CA PHE A 58 14.12 20.29 -5.98
C PHE A 58 15.26 21.32 -6.13
N ASP A 59 15.02 22.35 -6.94
CA ASP A 59 15.88 23.53 -6.98
C ASP A 59 15.51 24.56 -5.90
N TYR A 60 16.17 25.73 -5.93
CA TYR A 60 15.94 26.82 -4.98
C TYR A 60 14.56 27.51 -5.12
N ARG A 61 13.82 27.23 -6.20
CA ARG A 61 12.46 27.73 -6.44
C ARG A 61 11.40 26.68 -6.11
N ASN A 62 11.80 25.55 -5.54
CA ASN A 62 10.94 24.38 -5.27
C ASN A 62 10.42 23.70 -6.55
N GLU A 63 11.14 23.84 -7.67
CA GLU A 63 10.82 23.13 -8.91
C GLU A 63 11.53 21.76 -8.94
N PRO A 64 10.84 20.67 -9.35
CA PRO A 64 11.47 19.38 -9.53
C PRO A 64 12.59 19.44 -10.59
N VAL A 65 13.79 18.99 -10.23
CA VAL A 65 14.93 18.90 -11.17
C VAL A 65 15.38 17.48 -11.47
N GLU A 66 14.85 16.52 -10.71
CA GLU A 66 15.19 15.11 -10.84
C GLU A 66 13.98 14.26 -10.48
N THR A 67 13.45 13.55 -11.46
CA THR A 67 12.34 12.62 -11.31
C THR A 67 12.75 11.23 -11.75
N VAL A 68 12.22 10.22 -11.06
CA VAL A 68 12.44 8.81 -11.38
C VAL A 68 11.14 8.04 -11.36
N GLN A 69 11.16 6.88 -12.02
CA GLN A 69 10.11 5.89 -11.87
C GLN A 69 10.56 4.84 -10.85
N ILE A 70 9.73 4.57 -9.85
CA ILE A 70 9.99 3.52 -8.86
C ILE A 70 9.04 2.36 -9.13
N GLN A 71 9.60 1.16 -9.30
CA GLN A 71 8.82 -0.05 -9.46
C GLN A 71 9.08 -0.97 -8.27
N CYS A 72 8.00 -1.32 -7.57
CA CYS A 72 8.02 -2.29 -6.49
C CYS A 72 7.19 -3.49 -6.92
N HIS A 73 7.74 -4.68 -6.70
CA HIS A 73 7.09 -5.93 -7.05
C HIS A 73 6.85 -6.74 -5.78
N PHE A 74 5.61 -7.15 -5.59
CA PHE A 74 5.16 -7.90 -4.43
C PHE A 74 4.54 -9.20 -4.89
N GLU A 75 5.03 -10.29 -4.33
CA GLU A 75 4.51 -11.63 -4.58
C GLU A 75 4.03 -12.23 -3.27
N ARG A 76 2.94 -13.01 -3.33
CA ARG A 76 2.52 -13.89 -2.24
C ARG A 76 2.07 -15.22 -2.81
N GLU A 77 2.31 -16.28 -2.06
CA GLU A 77 1.70 -17.56 -2.35
C GLU A 77 0.20 -17.47 -2.06
N VAL A 78 -0.61 -17.83 -3.04
CA VAL A 78 -2.07 -17.94 -2.89
C VAL A 78 -2.43 -19.40 -2.84
N GLY A 79 -3.44 -19.74 -2.05
CA GLY A 79 -3.80 -21.13 -1.84
C GLY A 79 -5.15 -21.26 -1.16
N LYS A 80 -5.61 -22.50 -1.04
CA LYS A 80 -6.80 -22.84 -0.27
C LYS A 80 -6.38 -23.25 1.12
N ILE A 81 -6.98 -22.59 2.12
CA ILE A 81 -6.94 -23.07 3.51
C ILE A 81 -8.20 -23.91 3.70
N TYR A 82 -8.02 -25.21 3.90
CA TYR A 82 -9.11 -26.13 4.21
C TYR A 82 -9.52 -25.99 5.69
N ARG A 83 -10.73 -26.45 6.04
CA ARG A 83 -11.28 -26.33 7.42
C ARG A 83 -10.43 -27.05 8.48
N ASP A 84 -9.60 -28.00 8.08
CA ASP A 84 -8.66 -28.73 8.92
C ASP A 84 -7.31 -28.02 9.11
N GLY A 85 -7.15 -26.82 8.54
CA GLY A 85 -5.92 -26.03 8.61
C GLY A 85 -4.88 -26.39 7.56
N ARG A 86 -5.17 -27.35 6.66
CA ARG A 86 -4.27 -27.67 5.55
C ARG A 86 -4.19 -26.48 4.58
N LEU A 87 -2.97 -26.06 4.27
CA LEU A 87 -2.66 -25.06 3.25
C LEU A 87 -2.28 -25.78 1.96
N ASP A 88 -3.01 -25.51 0.89
CA ASP A 88 -2.73 -26.00 -0.46
C ASP A 88 -2.41 -24.79 -1.34
N LEU A 89 -1.12 -24.58 -1.53
CA LEU A 89 -0.58 -23.45 -2.28
C LEU A 89 -0.71 -23.75 -3.78
N ASP A 90 -1.35 -22.83 -4.50
CA ASP A 90 -1.25 -22.83 -5.95
C ASP A 90 0.22 -22.48 -6.28
N LYS A 91 0.92 -23.38 -6.96
CA LYS A 91 2.31 -23.12 -7.36
C LYS A 91 2.36 -21.87 -8.21
N ALA A 92 3.19 -20.90 -7.84
CA ALA A 92 3.57 -19.81 -8.72
C ALA A 92 4.14 -20.44 -10.01
N GLY A 93 3.49 -20.13 -11.14
CA GLY A 93 3.86 -20.64 -12.46
C GLY A 93 5.10 -19.97 -13.02
#